data_AF-A0ABD3UR70-F1
#
_entry.id   AF-A0ABD3UR70-F1
#
_cell.length_a   1.000
_cell.length_b   1.000
_cell.length_c   1.000
_cell.angle_alpha   90.00
_cell.angle_beta   90.00
_cell.angle_gamma   90.00
#
_symmetry.space_group_name_H-M   'P 1'
#
loop_
_entity.id
_entity.type
_entity.pdbx_description
1 polymer ?
#
loop_
_entity_poly.entity_id
_entity_poly.type
_entity_poly.pdbx_seq_one_letter_code
_entity_poly.pdbx_strand_id
1 'polypeptide(L)'
;DGTWSHWSKWTSCSHTCGHGSEMRHRTCEFDPSFDYGNDCTGSANETRHCFFGECPADGSWGDWTTWTTCSKTCNGGVQSRNRDCVFPEGNIRGSDCVGDGEVARICNTHLCS
;
A
#
# COMPACT_ATOMS: atom_id res chain seq x y z
N ASP A 1 7.31 16.68 44.25
CA ASP A 1 6.69 16.22 43.00
C ASP A 1 7.77 15.99 41.97
N GLY A 2 7.68 14.91 41.20
CA GLY A 2 8.61 14.62 40.12
C GLY A 2 8.57 15.70 39.05
N THR A 3 9.71 15.98 38.43
CA THR A 3 9.84 16.93 37.32
C THR A 3 10.08 16.18 36.02
N TRP A 4 9.34 16.55 34.98
CA TRP A 4 9.56 15.98 33.65
C TRP A 4 10.88 16.48 33.06
N SER A 5 11.68 15.56 32.49
CA SER A 5 12.77 15.90 31.61
C SER A 5 12.28 16.67 30.37
N HIS A 6 13.21 17.25 29.62
CA HIS A 6 12.90 17.69 28.26
C HIS A 6 12.44 16.51 27.40
N TRP A 7 11.51 16.79 26.49
CA TRP A 7 11.12 15.83 25.47
C TRP A 7 12.30 15.46 24.58
N SER A 8 12.37 14.18 24.20
CA SER A 8 13.23 13.73 23.11
C SER A 8 12.84 14.43 21.79
N LYS A 9 13.73 14.36 20.81
CA LYS A 9 13.32 14.61 19.42
C LYS A 9 12.28 13.58 19.02
N TRP A 10 11.42 13.96 18.08
CA TRP A 10 10.52 13.02 17.42
C TRP A 10 11.34 11.97 16.66
N THR A 11 10.87 10.73 16.66
CA THR A 11 11.39 9.68 15.78
C THR A 11 11.11 10.03 14.32
N SER A 12 11.76 9.32 13.39
CA SER A 12 11.27 9.29 12.02
C SER A 12 9.84 8.74 11.95
N CYS A 13 9.11 9.12 10.90
CA CYS A 13 7.78 8.58 10.62
C CYS A 13 7.88 7.05 10.45
N SER A 14 6.91 6.32 10.99
CA SER A 14 6.86 4.86 10.90
C SER A 14 6.73 4.34 9.47
N HIS A 15 6.25 5.17 8.55
CA HIS A 15 6.17 4.88 7.12
C HIS A 15 6.91 5.95 6.31
N THR A 16 7.43 5.55 5.16
CA THR A 16 8.11 6.44 4.20
C THR A 16 7.17 7.00 3.12
N CYS A 17 5.91 6.56 3.12
CA CYS A 17 4.81 7.05 2.30
C CYS A 17 3.51 6.83 3.07
N GLY A 18 2.43 7.44 2.61
CA GLY A 18 1.11 7.36 3.22
C GLY A 18 1.07 7.97 4.62
N HIS A 19 0.11 7.51 5.40
CA HIS A 19 -0.04 7.90 6.79
C HIS A 19 0.85 7.04 7.69
N GLY A 20 1.55 7.70 8.61
CA GLY A 20 2.30 7.04 9.67
C GLY A 20 2.20 7.80 10.98
N SER A 21 3.09 7.43 11.90
CA SER A 21 3.22 8.07 13.20
C SER A 21 4.67 8.30 13.56
N GLU A 22 4.90 9.35 14.33
CA GLU A 22 6.17 9.62 15.00
C GLU A 22 5.93 9.72 16.50
N MET A 23 6.93 9.34 17.28
CA MET A 23 6.85 9.26 18.73
C MET A 23 7.95 10.09 19.37
N ARG A 24 7.68 10.62 20.56
CA ARG A 24 8.69 11.17 21.46
C ARG A 24 8.40 10.76 22.88
N HIS A 25 9.44 10.76 23.71
CA HIS A 25 9.34 10.40 25.12
C HIS A 25 10.01 11.44 26.02
N ARG A 26 9.67 11.40 27.31
CA ARG A 26 10.31 12.13 28.39
C ARG A 26 10.32 11.25 29.63
N THR A 27 11.24 11.51 30.54
CA THR A 27 11.40 10.73 31.76
C THR A 27 10.99 11.56 32.96
N CYS A 28 10.33 10.93 33.93
CA CYS A 28 10.02 11.57 35.21
C CYS A 28 11.27 11.49 36.09
N GLU A 29 11.81 12.63 36.47
CA GLU A 29 13.01 12.75 37.29
C GLU A 29 12.62 13.11 38.72
N PHE A 30 13.28 12.48 39.70
CA PHE A 30 13.07 12.70 41.12
C PHE A 30 14.38 13.05 41.81
N ASP A 31 14.32 13.94 42.79
CA ASP A 31 15.44 14.15 43.71
C ASP A 31 15.44 13.02 44.76
N PRO A 32 16.50 12.18 44.81
CA PRO A 32 16.57 11.05 45.74
C PRO A 32 16.67 11.46 47.21
N SER A 33 16.80 12.77 47.52
CA SER A 33 16.82 13.28 48.90
C SER A 33 15.44 13.40 49.55
N PHE A 34 14.34 13.17 48.82
CA PHE A 34 12.98 13.23 49.34
C PHE A 34 12.26 11.87 49.24
N ASP A 35 11.89 11.31 50.39
CA ASP A 35 11.27 9.97 50.55
C ASP A 35 9.79 9.89 50.07
N TYR A 36 9.20 11.04 49.68
CA TYR A 36 7.77 11.16 49.32
C TYR A 36 7.52 12.07 48.11
N GLY A 37 8.28 11.91 47.03
CA GLY A 37 8.00 12.62 45.77
C GLY A 37 6.77 12.05 45.05
N ASN A 38 5.71 12.84 44.85
CA ASN A 38 4.58 12.43 44.00
C ASN A 38 5.03 12.19 42.56
N ASP A 39 4.47 11.16 41.91
CA ASP A 39 4.70 10.85 40.49
C ASP A 39 4.43 12.05 39.58
N CYS A 40 5.12 12.12 38.44
CA CYS A 40 4.86 13.17 37.47
C CYS A 40 3.45 13.03 36.85
N THR A 41 2.67 14.12 36.90
CA THR A 41 1.36 14.16 36.25
C THR A 41 1.50 14.26 34.72
N GLY A 42 0.82 13.36 33.99
CA GLY A 42 0.73 13.35 32.52
C GLY A 42 1.45 12.16 31.88
N SER A 43 1.43 12.10 30.54
CA SER A 43 2.04 10.98 29.80
C SER A 43 3.54 11.17 29.60
N ALA A 44 4.29 10.07 29.73
CA ALA A 44 5.72 9.99 29.40
C ALA A 44 5.99 9.87 27.89
N ASN A 45 4.96 9.51 27.12
CA ASN A 45 5.03 9.29 25.68
C ASN A 45 4.02 10.18 24.97
N GLU A 46 4.38 10.62 23.77
CA GLU A 46 3.50 11.36 22.88
C GLU A 46 3.67 10.82 21.46
N THR A 47 2.54 10.72 20.76
CA THR A 47 2.48 10.25 19.37
C THR A 47 1.77 11.31 18.55
N ARG A 48 2.28 11.60 17.35
CA ARG A 48 1.57 12.43 16.37
C ARG A 48 1.58 11.79 14.99
N HIS A 49 0.64 12.21 14.16
CA HIS A 49 0.51 11.73 12.78
C HIS A 49 1.48 12.45 11.85
N CYS A 50 2.00 11.70 10.89
CA CYS A 50 2.78 12.19 9.77
C CYS A 50 2.18 11.67 8.45
N PHE A 51 2.31 12.45 7.38
CA PHE A 51 1.90 12.07 6.02
C PHE A 51 3.04 12.35 5.05
N PHE A 52 3.48 11.32 4.33
CA PHE A 52 4.66 11.37 3.44
C PHE A 52 4.29 11.30 1.95
N GLY A 53 3.07 11.70 1.60
CA GLY A 53 2.54 11.60 0.24
C GLY A 53 1.95 10.23 -0.06
N GLU A 54 1.42 10.06 -1.27
CA GLU A 54 0.76 8.81 -1.64
C GLU A 54 1.75 7.65 -1.80
N CYS A 55 1.37 6.45 -1.37
CA CYS A 55 2.21 5.27 -1.55
C CYS A 55 2.14 4.75 -3.00
N PRO A 56 3.24 4.20 -3.54
CA PRO A 56 3.17 3.44 -4.78
C PRO A 56 2.30 2.19 -4.57
N ALA A 57 1.44 1.90 -5.54
CA ALA A 57 0.67 0.67 -5.57
C ALA A 57 0.90 -0.06 -6.89
N ASP A 58 1.21 -1.34 -6.81
CA ASP A 58 1.44 -2.17 -7.98
C ASP A 58 0.12 -2.42 -8.73
N GLY A 59 0.25 -2.58 -10.04
CA GLY A 59 -0.85 -2.91 -10.93
C GLY A 59 -1.37 -4.32 -10.67
N SER A 60 -2.68 -4.47 -10.84
CA SER A 60 -3.34 -5.78 -10.85
C SER A 60 -4.11 -5.96 -12.15
N TRP A 61 -4.21 -7.20 -12.62
CA TRP A 61 -4.97 -7.47 -13.82
C TRP A 61 -6.46 -7.27 -13.54
N GLY A 62 -7.12 -6.46 -14.37
CA GLY A 62 -8.56 -6.46 -14.48
C GLY A 62 -9.08 -7.77 -15.09
N ASP A 63 -10.40 -7.85 -15.21
CA ASP A 63 -11.04 -9.00 -15.85
C ASP A 63 -10.66 -9.10 -17.33
N TRP A 64 -10.55 -10.33 -17.81
CA TRP A 64 -10.48 -10.58 -19.23
C TRP A 64 -11.76 -10.14 -19.92
N THR A 65 -11.63 -9.46 -21.05
CA THR A 65 -12.74 -9.29 -21.99
C THR A 65 -13.25 -10.64 -22.47
N THR A 66 -14.47 -10.65 -22.99
CA THR A 66 -14.99 -11.81 -23.71
C THR A 66 -14.11 -12.08 -24.93
N TRP A 67 -13.99 -13.35 -25.29
CA TRP A 67 -13.31 -13.70 -26.54
C TRP A 67 -13.99 -13.01 -27.72
N THR A 68 -13.19 -12.46 -28.62
CA THR A 68 -13.67 -11.96 -29.91
C THR A 68 -14.35 -13.09 -30.69
N THR A 69 -15.19 -12.72 -31.63
CA THR A 69 -15.74 -13.70 -32.57
C THR A 69 -14.60 -14.37 -33.34
N CYS A 70 -14.73 -15.68 -33.56
CA CYS A 70 -13.72 -16.40 -34.30
C CYS A 70 -13.60 -15.85 -35.73
N SER A 71 -12.37 -15.58 -36.18
CA SER A 71 -12.11 -14.99 -37.50
C SER A 71 -12.62 -15.83 -38.67
N LYS A 72 -12.82 -17.14 -38.46
CA LYS A 72 -13.43 -18.04 -39.44
C LYS A 72 -14.51 -18.87 -38.78
N THR A 73 -15.52 -19.24 -39.55
CA THR A 73 -16.58 -20.14 -39.11
C THR A 73 -16.16 -21.61 -39.19
N CYS A 74 -15.20 -21.98 -40.04
CA CYS A 74 -14.68 -23.34 -40.25
C CYS A 74 -13.21 -23.29 -40.74
N ASN A 75 -12.56 -24.45 -40.87
CA ASN A 75 -11.15 -24.65 -41.26
C ASN A 75 -10.11 -23.95 -40.36
N GLY A 76 -10.45 -23.68 -39.10
CA GLY A 76 -9.56 -23.04 -38.13
C GLY A 76 -9.46 -21.52 -38.31
N GLY A 77 -10.01 -20.79 -37.34
CA GLY A 77 -9.83 -19.35 -37.15
C GLY A 77 -9.06 -19.03 -35.87
N VAL A 78 -8.95 -17.74 -35.58
CA VAL A 78 -8.34 -17.21 -34.36
C VAL A 78 -9.35 -16.31 -33.66
N GLN A 79 -9.38 -16.40 -32.33
CA GLN A 79 -10.05 -15.45 -31.45
C GLN A 79 -9.03 -14.96 -30.42
N SER A 80 -9.22 -13.74 -29.96
CA SER A 80 -8.38 -13.08 -28.97
C SER A 80 -9.22 -12.52 -27.84
N ARG A 81 -8.59 -12.26 -26.70
CA ARG A 81 -9.14 -11.47 -25.60
C ARG A 81 -8.02 -10.68 -24.96
N ASN A 82 -8.37 -9.57 -24.32
CA ASN A 82 -7.45 -8.69 -23.64
C ASN A 82 -7.94 -8.39 -22.22
N ARG A 83 -7.07 -7.80 -21.41
CA ARG A 83 -7.37 -7.30 -20.07
C ARG A 83 -6.49 -6.08 -19.82
N ASP A 84 -7.00 -5.15 -19.01
CA ASP A 84 -6.26 -3.96 -18.65
C ASP A 84 -5.52 -4.15 -17.33
N CYS A 85 -4.33 -3.56 -17.24
CA CYS A 85 -3.62 -3.44 -15.97
C CYS A 85 -4.19 -2.24 -15.21
N VAL A 86 -4.82 -2.49 -14.06
CA VAL A 86 -5.50 -1.48 -13.26
C VAL A 86 -4.71 -1.14 -12.00
N PHE A 87 -4.76 0.12 -11.59
CA PHE A 87 -4.06 0.66 -10.43
C PHE A 87 -5.07 1.24 -9.44
N PRO A 88 -4.86 1.09 -8.13
CA PRO A 88 -5.69 1.75 -7.13
C PRO A 88 -5.68 3.28 -7.29
N GLU A 89 -6.85 3.90 -7.23
CA GLU A 89 -6.97 5.37 -7.23
C GLU A 89 -6.33 5.98 -5.97
N GLY A 90 -5.76 7.17 -6.12
CA GLY A 90 -5.09 7.86 -5.01
C GLY A 90 -3.66 7.40 -4.76
N ASN A 91 -3.19 6.31 -5.39
CA ASN A 91 -1.80 5.86 -5.26
C ASN A 91 -0.92 6.37 -6.40
N ILE A 92 0.39 6.45 -6.13
CA ILE A 92 1.38 6.59 -7.20
C ILE A 92 1.42 5.25 -7.96
N ARG A 93 1.56 5.29 -9.29
CA ARG A 93 1.74 4.04 -10.06
C ARG A 93 3.04 3.35 -9.62
N GLY A 94 2.89 2.15 -9.06
CA GLY A 94 3.99 1.26 -8.73
C GLY A 94 4.41 0.44 -9.95
N SER A 95 4.68 -0.85 -9.71
CA SER A 95 5.08 -1.80 -10.74
C SER A 95 3.91 -2.12 -11.68
N ASP A 96 4.20 -2.30 -12.97
CA ASP A 96 3.23 -2.81 -13.93
C ASP A 96 2.86 -4.28 -13.65
N CYS A 97 1.71 -4.70 -14.21
CA CYS A 97 1.23 -6.07 -14.08
C CYS A 97 2.18 -7.06 -14.76
N VAL A 98 2.45 -8.18 -14.08
CA VAL A 98 3.28 -9.26 -14.62
C VAL A 98 2.44 -10.22 -15.47
N GLY A 99 2.89 -10.49 -16.69
CA GLY A 99 2.28 -11.42 -17.65
C GLY A 99 1.64 -10.71 -18.85
N ASP A 100 0.90 -11.47 -19.67
CA ASP A 100 0.34 -10.93 -20.91
C ASP A 100 -1.00 -10.22 -20.67
N GLY A 101 -1.16 -9.04 -21.28
CA GLY A 101 -2.42 -8.28 -21.35
C GLY A 101 -3.35 -8.73 -22.49
N GLU A 102 -2.85 -9.54 -23.41
CA GLU A 102 -3.61 -10.08 -24.54
C GLU A 102 -3.24 -11.55 -24.76
N VAL A 103 -4.24 -12.39 -25.05
CA VAL A 103 -4.02 -13.78 -25.45
C VAL A 103 -4.90 -14.14 -26.65
N ALA A 104 -4.37 -15.00 -27.51
CA ALA A 104 -5.07 -15.54 -28.67
C ALA A 104 -5.14 -17.07 -28.61
N ARG A 105 -6.19 -17.64 -29.21
CA ARG A 105 -6.33 -19.10 -29.37
C ARG A 105 -7.01 -19.45 -30.68
N ILE A 106 -6.74 -20.67 -31.14
CA ILE A 106 -7.41 -21.25 -32.30
C ILE A 106 -8.87 -21.56 -31.96
N CYS A 107 -9.76 -21.40 -32.93
CA CYS A 107 -11.19 -21.69 -32.82
C CYS A 107 -11.74 -22.29 -34.12
N ASN A 108 -12.94 -22.87 -34.06
CA ASN A 108 -13.67 -23.41 -35.22
C ASN A 108 -12.82 -24.31 -36.13
N THR A 109 -12.24 -25.37 -35.55
CA THR A 109 -11.33 -26.31 -36.24
C THR A 109 -12.04 -27.37 -37.08
N HIS A 110 -13.37 -27.35 -37.15
CA HIS A 110 -14.12 -28.26 -38.01
C HIS A 110 -13.96 -27.85 -39.48
N LEU A 111 -14.05 -28.83 -40.39
CA LEU A 111 -13.95 -28.55 -41.83
C LEU A 111 -15.22 -27.86 -42.35
N CYS A 112 -15.07 -27.04 -43.37
CA CYS A 112 -16.22 -26.48 -44.08
C CYS A 112 -16.93 -27.58 -44.89
N SER A 113 -18.27 -27.54 -44.90
CA SER A 113 -19.15 -28.42 -45.68
C SER A 113 -19.41 -27.89 -47.08
#